data_AF-A0ABD0QA94-F1
#
_entry.id   AF-A0ABD0QA94-F1
#
_cell.length_a   1.000
_cell.length_b   1.000
_cell.length_c   1.000
_cell.angle_alpha   90.00
_cell.angle_beta   90.00
_cell.angle_gamma   90.00
#
_symmetry.space_group_name_H-M   'P 1'
#
loop_
_entity.id
_entity.type
_entity.pdbx_description
1 polymer ?
#
loop_
_entity_poly.entity_id
_entity_poly.type
_entity_poly.pdbx_seq_one_letter_code
_entity_poly.pdbx_strand_id
1 'polypeptide(L)' 'HQIKSLQYSVTGDVILVVAGNSQAKVLDRDGFQVLECVKGDQYIVDMANTK' A
#
# COMPACT_ATOMS: atom_id res chain seq x y z
N HIS A 1 9.54 2.47 10.23
CA HIS A 1 8.47 1.70 9.56
C HIS A 1 8.98 0.35 9.10
N GLN A 2 8.39 -0.76 9.56
CA GLN A 2 8.65 -2.07 8.97
C GLN A 2 7.82 -2.22 7.69
N ILE A 3 8.47 -2.60 6.59
CA ILE A 3 7.79 -2.95 5.33
C ILE A 3 7.32 -4.39 5.44
N LYS A 4 6.03 -4.62 5.14
CA LYS A 4 5.39 -5.94 5.20
C LYS A 4 5.29 -6.60 3.82
N SER A 5 5.07 -5.80 2.77
CA SER A 5 4.95 -6.29 1.41
C SER A 5 5.37 -5.24 0.40
N LEU A 6 5.91 -5.71 -0.73
CA LEU A 6 6.30 -4.92 -1.89
C LEU A 6 5.81 -5.65 -3.15
N GLN A 7 5.26 -4.90 -4.11
CA GLN A 7 4.93 -5.42 -5.43
C GLN A 7 5.26 -4.42 -6.52
N TYR A 8 5.89 -4.89 -7.59
CA TYR A 8 6.06 -4.12 -8.80
C TYR A 8 4.77 -4.14 -9.64
N SER A 9 4.50 -3.04 -10.32
CA SER A 9 3.58 -3.03 -11.46
C SER A 9 4.08 -3.95 -12.58
N VAL A 10 3.16 -4.39 -13.45
CA VAL A 10 3.47 -5.30 -14.56
C VAL A 10 4.52 -4.73 -15.51
N THR A 11 4.52 -3.40 -15.70
CA THR A 11 5.49 -2.69 -16.55
C THR A 11 6.77 -2.28 -15.80
N GLY A 12 6.76 -2.31 -14.47
CA GLY A 12 7.91 -1.94 -13.63
C GLY A 12 8.05 -0.44 -13.36
N ASP A 13 7.08 0.39 -13.77
CA ASP A 13 7.16 1.86 -13.64
C ASP A 13 6.93 2.35 -12.21
N VAL A 14 6.10 1.62 -11.46
CA VAL A 14 5.75 1.93 -10.07
C VAL A 14 5.84 0.70 -9.17
N ILE A 15 6.04 0.95 -7.88
CA ILE A 15 6.08 -0.04 -6.81
C ILE A 15 5.01 0.25 -5.75
N LEU A 16 4.21 -0.75 -5.44
CA LEU A 16 3.30 -0.76 -4.30
C LEU A 16 4.08 -1.13 -3.04
N VAL A 17 3.97 -0.30 -1.99
CA VAL A 17 4.61 -0.47 -0.70
C VAL A 17 3.56 -0.55 0.40
N VAL A 18 3.56 -1.66 1.13
CA VAL A 18 2.67 -1.88 2.28
C VAL A 18 3.49 -1.89 3.57
N ALA A 19 3.28 -0.90 4.42
CA ALA A 19 3.94 -0.79 5.71
C ALA A 19 3.06 -1.32 6.85
N GLY A 20 3.69 -1.60 7.99
CA GLY A 20 3.01 -2.11 9.20
C GLY A 20 2.01 -1.15 9.86
N ASN A 21 1.78 0.05 9.31
CA ASN A 21 0.80 1.02 9.78
C ASN A 21 -0.57 0.91 9.08
N SER A 22 -0.81 -0.18 8.34
CA SER A 22 -2.03 -0.43 7.57
C SER A 22 -2.32 0.65 6.52
N GLN A 23 -1.29 1.27 5.96
CA GLN A 23 -1.44 2.27 4.91
C GLN A 23 -0.49 1.95 3.75
N ALA A 24 -1.07 1.72 2.59
CA ALA A 24 -0.33 1.43 1.36
C ALA A 24 0.02 2.72 0.61
N LYS A 25 1.20 2.73 -0.02
CA LYS A 25 1.68 3.82 -0.86
C LYS A 25 2.16 3.26 -2.19
N VAL A 26 1.98 4.02 -3.27
CA VAL A 26 2.57 3.73 -4.58
C VAL A 26 3.69 4.74 -4.81
N LEU A 27 4.88 4.23 -5.07
CA LEU A 27 6.05 5.04 -5.41
C LEU A 27 6.42 4.84 -6.87
N ASP A 28 6.95 5.87 -7.51
CA ASP A 28 7.61 5.72 -8.81
C ASP A 28 9.02 5.14 -8.66
N ARG A 29 9.67 4.88 -9.80
CA ARG A 29 11.06 4.39 -9.87
C ARG A 29 12.09 5.34 -9.24
N ASP A 30 11.78 6.62 -9.15
CA ASP A 30 12.66 7.65 -8.60
C ASP A 30 12.44 7.82 -7.09
N GLY A 31 11.45 7.10 -6.52
CA GLY A 31 11.12 7.08 -5.10
C GLY A 31 10.08 8.11 -4.69
N PHE A 32 9.48 8.85 -5.62
CA PHE A 32 8.43 9.80 -5.32
C PHE A 32 7.08 9.11 -5.13
N GLN A 33 6.31 9.62 -4.17
CA GLN A 33 4.97 9.11 -3.90
C GLN A 33 4.00 9.58 -4.98
N VAL A 34 3.42 8.61 -5.69
CA VAL A 34 2.40 8.83 -6.72
C VAL A 34 1.01 8.82 -6.10
N LEU A 35 0.77 7.90 -5.17
CA LEU A 35 -0.53 7.71 -4.54
C LEU A 35 -0.39 7.20 -3.10
N GLU A 36 -1.29 7.62 -2.23
CA GLU A 36 -1.46 7.06 -0.90
C GLU A 36 -2.89 6.53 -0.76
N CYS A 37 -3.01 5.26 -0.37
CA CYS A 37 -4.31 4.68 -0.05
C CYS A 37 -4.78 5.21 1.31
N VAL A 38 -6.09 5.32 1.47
CA VAL A 38 -6.69 5.61 2.78
C VAL A 38 -6.22 4.54 3.77
N LYS A 39 -5.85 4.98 4.97
CA LYS A 39 -5.43 4.07 6.04
C LYS A 39 -6.56 3.09 6.34
N GLY A 40 -6.25 1.79 6.27
CA GLY A 40 -7.19 0.75 6.64
C GLY A 40 -7.41 0.73 8.15
N ASP A 41 -8.60 0.31 8.57
CA ASP A 41 -8.82 -0.09 9.95
C ASP A 41 -8.11 -1.44 10.18
N GLN A 42 -7.22 -1.49 11.16
CA GLN A 42 -6.42 -2.69 11.44
C GLN A 42 -7.28 -3.90 11.84
N TYR A 43 -8.50 -3.68 12.29
CA TYR A 43 -9.43 -4.72 12.74
C TYR A 43 -10.45 -5.11 11.67
N ILE A 44 -10.55 -4.36 10.57
CA ILE A 44 -11.40 -4.69 9.43
C ILE A 44 -10.57 -5.48 8.43
N VAL A 45 -10.69 -6.80 8.52
CA VAL A 45 -10.02 -7.75 7.61
C VAL A 45 -10.73 -7.87 6.26
N ASP A 46 -12.00 -7.49 6.21
CA ASP A 46 -12.85 -7.55 5.02
C ASP A 46 -13.81 -6.36 4.97
N MET A 47 -13.60 -5.48 3.98
CA MET A 47 -14.43 -4.30 3.76
C MET A 47 -15.84 -4.66 3.24
N ALA A 48 -16.07 -5.88 2.75
CA ALA A 48 -17.39 -6.37 2.36
C ALA A 48 -18.21 -6.88 3.56
N ASN A 49 -17.58 -7.11 4.72
CA ASN A 49 -18.19 -7.62 5.94
C ASN A 49 -18.13 -6.60 7.09
N THR A 50 -18.34 -5.32 6.79
CA THR A 50 -18.56 -4.28 7.81
C THR A 50 -20.06 -4.12 8.04
N LYS A 51 -20.53 -4.34 9.27
CA LYS A 51 -21.93 -4.06 9.67
C LYS A 51 -22.28 -2.58 9.53
#